data_AF-A0A4R2PJC9-F1
#
_entry.id   AF-A0A4R2PJC9-F1
#
_cell.length_a   1.000
_cell.length_b   1.000
_cell.length_c   1.000
_cell.angle_alpha   90.00
_cell.angle_beta   90.00
_cell.angle_gamma   90.00
#
_symmetry.space_group_name_H-M   'P 1'
#
loop_
_entity.id
_entity.type
_entity.pdbx_description
1 polymer ?
#
loop_
_entity_poly.entity_id
_entity_poly.type
_entity_poly.pdbx_seq_one_letter_code
_entity_poly.pdbx_strand_id
1 'polypeptide(L)'
;MQFFARLSPLRAARDLRFFFQTRERYEWGFLALSVAITGFFVWAFFHDSYFEKEYKPNIVYFEQWTLDRTDAQIIAQQKIDQAKREIAQREQRAREEKLRQGFKRLDDKLNAMGI
;
A
#
# COMPACT_ATOMS: atom_id res chain seq x y z
N MET A 1 4.51 -43.95 33.14
CA MET A 1 3.86 -42.91 32.31
C MET A 1 4.89 -42.22 31.41
N GLN A 2 5.29 -42.84 30.29
CA GLN A 2 6.33 -42.29 29.40
C GLN A 2 5.78 -41.30 28.36
N PHE A 3 4.45 -41.13 28.30
CA PHE A 3 3.77 -40.29 27.32
C PHE A 3 4.00 -38.79 27.56
N PHE A 4 3.76 -38.31 28.79
CA PHE A 4 3.99 -36.91 29.16
C PHE A 4 5.48 -36.51 29.08
N ALA A 5 6.38 -37.48 29.21
CA ALA A 5 7.80 -37.26 29.03
C ALA A 5 8.16 -36.88 27.58
N ARG A 6 7.42 -37.35 26.57
CA ARG A 6 7.62 -37.00 25.15
C ARG A 6 7.03 -35.64 24.77
N LEU A 7 6.09 -35.13 25.56
CA LEU A 7 5.47 -33.82 25.39
C LEU A 7 6.19 -32.71 26.17
N SER A 8 7.33 -32.99 26.81
CA SER A 8 8.02 -31.98 27.62
C SER A 8 8.76 -30.97 26.73
N PRO A 9 8.49 -29.65 26.84
CA PRO A 9 9.13 -28.62 26.02
C PRO A 9 10.66 -28.58 26.19
N LEU A 10 11.14 -28.88 27.40
CA LEU A 10 12.57 -28.91 27.74
C LEU A 10 13.33 -30.01 26.99
N ARG A 11 12.70 -31.18 26.78
CA ARG A 11 13.31 -32.24 25.95
C ARG A 11 13.28 -31.87 24.49
N ALA A 12 12.18 -31.29 23.99
CA ALA A 12 12.09 -30.83 22.60
C ALA A 12 13.14 -29.78 22.26
N ALA A 13 13.39 -28.81 23.14
CA ALA A 13 14.44 -27.80 22.94
C ALA A 13 15.85 -28.41 22.93
N ARG A 14 16.11 -29.40 23.80
CA ARG A 14 17.39 -30.10 23.85
C ARG A 14 17.61 -30.97 22.62
N ASP A 15 16.56 -31.63 22.15
CA ASP A 15 16.57 -32.44 20.93
C ASP A 15 16.79 -31.57 19.68
N LEU A 16 16.09 -30.44 19.59
CA LEU A 16 16.30 -29.44 18.54
C LEU A 16 17.72 -28.90 18.52
N ARG A 17 18.29 -28.61 19.70
CA ARG A 17 19.70 -28.19 19.81
C ARG A 17 20.66 -29.28 19.34
N PHE A 18 20.42 -30.54 19.71
CA PHE A 18 21.24 -31.66 19.27
C PHE A 18 21.15 -31.87 17.75
N PHE A 19 19.96 -31.74 17.19
CA PHE A 19 19.70 -31.78 15.77
C PHE A 19 20.46 -30.69 15.02
N PHE A 20 20.50 -29.46 15.52
CA PHE A 20 21.30 -28.39 14.90
C PHE A 20 22.81 -28.61 15.01
N GLN A 21 23.29 -29.37 16.00
CA GLN A 21 24.72 -29.67 16.18
C GLN A 21 25.22 -30.78 15.26
N THR A 22 24.36 -31.70 14.83
CA THR A 22 24.71 -32.82 13.94
C THR A 22 24.67 -32.45 12.44
N ARG A 23 24.27 -31.22 12.11
CA ARG A 23 24.07 -30.76 10.73
C ARG A 23 25.37 -30.28 10.08
N GLU A 24 25.46 -30.50 8.78
CA GLU A 24 26.60 -30.11 7.95
C GLU A 24 26.60 -28.61 7.66
N ARG A 25 27.78 -28.05 7.38
CA ARG A 25 27.95 -26.60 7.20
C ARG A 25 27.10 -26.02 6.05
N TYR A 26 26.86 -26.79 4.99
CA TYR A 26 26.10 -26.32 3.83
C TYR A 26 24.59 -26.26 4.08
N GLU A 27 24.06 -27.05 5.02
CA GLU A 27 22.62 -27.07 5.34
C GLU A 27 22.18 -25.74 5.97
N TRP A 28 23.07 -25.06 6.68
CA TRP A 28 22.84 -23.70 7.17
C TRP A 28 22.72 -22.67 6.05
N GLY A 29 23.45 -22.84 4.96
CA GLY A 29 23.34 -22.01 3.77
C GLY A 29 21.97 -22.16 3.11
N PHE A 30 21.50 -23.39 2.95
CA PHE A 30 20.16 -23.66 2.42
C PHE A 30 19.04 -23.16 3.34
N LEU A 31 19.20 -23.31 4.66
CA LEU A 31 18.27 -22.76 5.63
C LEU A 31 18.17 -21.23 5.49
N ALA A 32 19.32 -20.54 5.48
CA ALA A 32 19.37 -19.10 5.35
C ALA A 32 18.74 -18.64 4.02
N LEU A 33 19.03 -19.33 2.92
CA LEU A 33 18.47 -19.02 1.61
C LEU A 33 16.95 -19.21 1.57
N SER A 34 16.45 -20.31 2.15
CA SER A 34 15.00 -20.56 2.23
C SER A 34 14.28 -19.47 3.03
N VAL A 35 14.80 -19.11 4.22
CA VAL A 35 14.23 -18.04 5.03
C VAL A 35 14.31 -16.70 4.31
N ALA A 36 15.41 -16.42 3.62
CA ALA A 36 15.59 -15.17 2.87
C ALA A 36 14.59 -15.05 1.72
N ILE A 37 14.42 -16.10 0.90
CA ILE A 37 13.49 -16.09 -0.23
C ILE A 37 12.05 -15.95 0.26
N THR A 38 11.63 -16.75 1.24
CA THR A 38 10.27 -16.67 1.78
C THR A 38 10.02 -15.32 2.47
N GLY A 39 10.98 -14.85 3.27
CA GLY A 39 10.91 -13.55 3.93
C GLY A 39 10.86 -12.39 2.93
N PHE A 40 11.61 -12.47 1.83
CA PHE A 40 11.57 -11.49 0.76
C PHE A 40 10.18 -11.37 0.15
N PHE A 41 9.52 -12.48 -0.17
CA PHE A 41 8.17 -12.43 -0.71
C PHE A 41 7.16 -11.86 0.29
N VAL A 42 7.22 -12.28 1.56
CA VAL A 42 6.36 -11.71 2.62
C VAL A 42 6.58 -10.20 2.74
N TRP A 43 7.83 -9.76 2.74
CA TRP A 43 8.18 -8.34 2.80
C TRP A 43 7.68 -7.58 1.56
N ALA A 44 7.86 -8.14 0.36
CA ALA A 44 7.42 -7.53 -0.89
C ALA A 44 5.90 -7.34 -0.91
N PHE A 45 5.13 -8.38 -0.56
CA PHE A 45 3.68 -8.27 -0.44
C PHE A 45 3.26 -7.30 0.65
N PHE A 46 3.94 -7.29 1.81
CA PHE A 46 3.64 -6.33 2.86
C PHE A 46 3.88 -4.90 2.41
N HIS A 47 4.97 -4.65 1.68
CA HIS A 47 5.29 -3.32 1.18
C HIS A 47 4.33 -2.86 0.06
N ASP A 48 3.90 -3.79 -0.79
CA ASP A 48 2.95 -3.56 -1.89
C ASP A 48 1.48 -3.61 -1.44
N SER A 49 1.19 -3.91 -0.16
CA SER A 49 -0.18 -4.03 0.36
C SER A 49 -0.93 -2.71 0.52
N TYR A 50 -0.59 -1.68 -0.26
CA TYR A 50 -1.39 -0.47 -0.34
C TYR A 50 -2.72 -0.76 -1.03
N PHE A 51 -3.72 -1.10 -0.23
CA PHE A 51 -5.11 -1.13 -0.68
C PHE A 51 -5.64 0.31 -0.66
N GLU A 52 -5.98 0.83 -1.84
CA GLU A 52 -6.71 2.09 -1.93
C GLU A 52 -8.00 1.94 -1.10
N LYS A 53 -8.15 2.81 -0.10
CA LYS A 53 -9.25 2.76 0.86
C LYS A 53 -10.55 2.73 0.05
N GLU A 54 -11.36 1.69 0.25
CA GLU A 54 -12.61 1.51 -0.50
C GLU A 54 -13.37 2.83 -0.56
N TYR A 55 -13.52 3.37 -1.76
CA TYR A 55 -14.14 4.68 -1.96
C TYR A 55 -15.60 4.56 -1.53
N LYS A 56 -15.92 5.09 -0.34
CA LYS A 56 -17.29 5.27 0.09
C LYS A 56 -17.76 6.62 -0.44
N PRO A 57 -18.57 6.67 -1.50
CA PRO A 57 -19.05 7.93 -2.02
C PRO A 57 -19.88 8.62 -0.94
N ASN A 58 -19.50 9.84 -0.58
CA ASN A 58 -20.37 10.71 0.21
C ASN A 58 -21.40 11.32 -0.75
N ILE A 59 -22.44 10.54 -1.07
CA ILE A 59 -23.47 10.95 -2.02
C ILE A 59 -24.42 11.92 -1.33
N VAL A 60 -24.17 13.21 -1.49
CA VAL A 60 -25.17 14.25 -1.22
C VAL A 60 -26.07 14.33 -2.45
N TYR A 61 -27.23 13.68 -2.42
CA TYR A 61 -28.17 13.64 -3.55
C TYR A 61 -28.72 15.03 -3.90
N PHE A 62 -28.94 15.86 -2.89
CA PHE A 62 -29.31 17.26 -3.04
C PHE A 62 -28.94 18.01 -1.76
N GLU A 63 -28.43 19.23 -1.91
CA GLU A 63 -28.25 20.15 -0.80
C GLU A 63 -29.61 20.82 -0.51
N GLN A 64 -30.17 20.60 0.68
CA GLN A 64 -31.39 21.30 1.07
C GLN A 64 -31.04 22.76 1.40
N TRP A 65 -31.67 23.69 0.69
CA TRP A 65 -31.55 25.11 0.96
C TRP A 65 -32.80 25.58 1.69
N THR A 66 -32.61 26.44 2.68
CA THR A 66 -33.74 27.03 3.40
C THR A 66 -34.42 28.07 2.50
N LEU A 67 -35.75 28.19 2.60
CA LEU A 67 -36.56 29.08 1.75
C LEU A 67 -36.36 30.56 2.08
N ASP A 68 -35.84 30.86 3.27
CA ASP A 68 -35.57 32.19 3.84
C ASP A 68 -34.15 32.70 3.52
N ARG A 69 -33.40 31.99 2.68
CA ARG A 69 -32.03 32.38 2.30
C ARG A 69 -32.02 33.71 1.56
N THR A 70 -31.11 34.60 1.95
CA THR A 70 -30.93 35.90 1.29
C THR A 70 -29.87 35.86 0.18
N ASP A 71 -29.96 36.76 -0.80
CA ASP A 71 -28.98 36.88 -1.89
C ASP A 71 -27.53 37.07 -1.38
N ALA A 72 -27.37 37.80 -0.27
CA ALA A 72 -26.07 37.98 0.37
C ALA A 72 -25.47 36.64 0.85
N GLN A 73 -26.30 35.74 1.39
CA GLN A 73 -25.87 34.39 1.81
C GLN A 73 -25.56 33.48 0.61
N ILE A 74 -26.24 33.68 -0.53
CA ILE A 74 -25.95 32.95 -1.77
C ILE A 74 -24.58 33.36 -2.30
N ILE A 75 -24.32 34.65 -2.42
CA ILE A 75 -23.05 35.18 -2.95
C ILE A 75 -21.88 34.80 -2.04
N ALA A 76 -22.06 34.84 -0.71
CA ALA A 76 -21.04 34.43 0.24
C ALA A 76 -20.66 32.95 0.06
N GLN A 77 -21.64 32.06 -0.08
CA GLN A 77 -21.39 30.63 -0.28
C GLN A 77 -20.75 30.34 -1.64
N GLN A 78 -21.19 31.02 -2.71
CA GLN A 78 -20.62 30.86 -4.04
C GLN A 78 -19.13 31.19 -4.08
N LYS A 79 -18.67 32.21 -3.34
CA LYS A 79 -17.23 32.53 -3.21
C LYS A 79 -16.44 31.39 -2.56
N ILE A 80 -16.99 30.78 -1.51
CA ILE A 80 -16.37 29.64 -0.82
C ILE A 80 -16.29 28.43 -1.77
N ASP A 81 -17.37 28.14 -2.48
CA ASP A 81 -17.43 26.99 -3.39
C ASP A 81 -16.57 27.20 -4.63
N GLN A 82 -16.46 28.43 -5.12
CA GLN A 82 -15.54 28.77 -6.20
C GLN A 82 -14.09 28.51 -5.80
N ALA A 83 -13.67 28.96 -4.61
CA ALA A 83 -12.31 28.71 -4.12
C ALA A 83 -12.01 27.20 -4.02
N LYS A 84 -12.95 26.40 -3.48
CA LYS A 84 -12.81 24.94 -3.42
C LYS A 84 -12.67 24.31 -4.82
N ARG A 85 -13.51 24.73 -5.77
CA ARG A 85 -13.47 24.25 -7.17
C ARG A 85 -12.14 24.57 -7.85
N GLU A 86 -11.61 25.78 -7.65
CA GLU A 86 -10.33 26.20 -8.23
C GLU A 86 -9.14 25.39 -7.68
N ILE A 87 -9.17 25.02 -6.39
CA ILE A 87 -8.16 24.14 -5.80
C ILE A 87 -8.24 22.74 -6.42
N ALA A 88 -9.43 22.14 -6.46
CA ALA A 88 -9.64 20.81 -7.03
C ALA A 88 -9.22 20.74 -8.51
N GLN A 89 -9.56 21.75 -9.32
CA GLN A 89 -9.15 21.84 -10.72
C GLN A 89 -7.63 22.02 -10.88
N ARG A 90 -6.97 22.77 -9.99
CA ARG A 90 -5.50 22.92 -10.02
C ARG A 90 -4.81 21.60 -9.70
N GLU A 91 -5.27 20.89 -8.68
CA GLU A 91 -4.71 19.57 -8.34
C GLU A 91 -4.92 18.55 -9.45
N GLN A 92 -6.10 18.54 -10.07
CA GLN A 92 -6.38 17.66 -11.20
C GLN A 92 -5.46 17.96 -12.40
N ARG A 93 -5.33 19.23 -12.79
CA ARG A 93 -4.41 19.64 -13.85
C ARG A 93 -2.97 19.26 -13.54
N ALA A 94 -2.51 19.45 -12.31
CA ALA A 94 -1.17 19.06 -11.90
C ALA A 94 -0.94 17.53 -11.99
N ARG A 95 -1.95 16.71 -11.67
CA ARG A 95 -1.88 15.24 -11.85
C ARG A 95 -1.82 14.88 -13.34
N GLU A 96 -2.66 15.47 -14.16
CA GLU A 96 -2.69 15.24 -15.61
C GLU A 96 -1.39 15.66 -16.29
N GLU A 97 -0.81 16.79 -15.91
CA GLU A 97 0.48 17.26 -16.41
C GLU A 97 1.63 16.32 -16.03
N LYS A 98 1.68 15.85 -14.77
CA LYS A 98 2.69 14.86 -14.35
C LYS A 98 2.58 13.56 -15.14
N LEU A 99 1.37 13.06 -15.36
CA LEU A 99 1.14 11.86 -16.17
C LEU A 99 1.59 12.09 -17.61
N ARG A 100 1.19 13.19 -18.25
CA ARG A 100 1.61 13.55 -19.61
C ARG A 100 3.12 13.65 -19.75
N GLN A 101 3.79 14.29 -18.78
CA GLN A 101 5.26 14.38 -18.78
C GLN A 101 5.91 13.00 -18.61
N GLY A 102 5.34 12.14 -17.77
CA GLY A 102 5.80 10.76 -17.60
C GLY A 102 5.70 9.95 -18.90
N PHE A 103 4.55 10.02 -19.57
CA PHE A 103 4.34 9.36 -20.87
C PHE A 103 5.26 9.93 -21.94
N LYS A 104 5.42 11.25 -22.02
CA LYS A 104 6.35 11.87 -22.99
C LYS A 104 7.79 11.39 -22.80
N ARG A 105 8.26 11.31 -21.55
CA ARG A 105 9.61 10.80 -21.25
C ARG A 105 9.78 9.32 -21.62
N LEU A 106 8.71 8.52 -21.49
CA LEU A 106 8.73 7.13 -21.90
C LEU A 106 8.81 7.03 -23.42
N ASP A 107 7.96 7.79 -24.12
CA ASP A 107 7.92 7.87 -25.58
C ASP A 107 9.27 8.31 -26.17
N ASP A 108 9.88 9.36 -25.61
CA ASP A 108 11.21 9.83 -26.01
C ASP A 108 12.29 8.73 -25.85
N LYS A 109 12.20 7.89 -24.81
CA LYS A 109 13.14 6.77 -24.57
C LYS A 109 12.91 5.61 -25.54
N LEU A 110 11.65 5.29 -25.83
CA LEU A 110 11.27 4.25 -26.78
C LEU A 110 11.75 4.62 -28.19
N ASN A 111 11.44 5.85 -28.63
CA ASN A 111 11.95 6.40 -29.88
C ASN A 111 13.49 6.36 -29.97
N ALA A 112 14.20 6.68 -28.88
CA ALA A 112 15.66 6.59 -28.83
C ALA A 112 16.20 5.15 -28.93
N MET A 113 15.41 4.15 -28.51
CA MET A 113 15.73 2.72 -28.65
C MET A 113 15.27 2.12 -29.99
N GLY A 114 14.58 2.90 -30.83
CA GLY A 114 14.14 2.47 -32.17
C GLY A 114 12.94 1.52 -32.18
N ILE A 115 12.13 1.54 -31.12
CA ILE A 115 10.87 0.79 -30.97
C ILE A 115 9.78 1.78 -30.57
#